data_AF-A0A5E4K1L9-F1
#
_entry.id   AF-A0A5E4K1L9-F1
#
_cell.length_a   1.000
_cell.length_b   1.000
_cell.length_c   1.000
_cell.angle_alpha   90.00
_cell.angle_beta   90.00
_cell.angle_gamma   90.00
#
_symmetry.space_group_name_H-M   'P 1'
#
loop_
_entity.id
_entity.type
_entity.pdbx_description
1 polymer ?
#
loop_
_entity_poly.entity_id
_entity_poly.type
_entity_poly.pdbx_seq_one_letter_code
_entity_poly.pdbx_strand_id
1 'polypeptide(L)'
;MNFIKKVFDKTPDEDVHLQFQKFSRGEFRNRAMIKAKKVKNNYTISTTSEFANEFVGLVAEKLGNEKTKVTGAIISTTDLGKEIDFQNKKQFMGIKQYVIDKEMGGNEIINLIKKFPKVFFALSFSAGGDVLKIKAKAPKSAKPKNKDEAPNPDFCKLTTSDEKIAKSFVWEKADFKLAEIGHDFFIDEIVIPDEIKNEKDFAVVREKSLRKGRIVRKAVIDGKETKEEAKFEA
;
A
#
# COMPACT_ATOMS: atom_id res chain seq x y z
N MET A 1 -4.21 8.63 -6.08
CA MET A 1 -3.13 9.35 -5.39
C MET A 1 -2.72 8.55 -4.17
N ASN A 2 -1.43 8.45 -3.85
CA ASN A 2 -1.00 7.54 -2.79
C ASN A 2 -1.24 8.05 -1.38
N PHE A 3 -1.39 7.14 -0.41
CA PHE A 3 -1.73 7.49 0.98
C PHE A 3 -0.72 8.46 1.62
N ILE A 4 0.56 8.40 1.23
CA ILE A 4 1.58 9.32 1.72
C ILE A 4 1.36 10.71 1.12
N LYS A 5 1.13 10.79 -0.19
CA LYS A 5 0.84 12.06 -0.84
C LYS A 5 -0.43 12.71 -0.28
N LYS A 6 -1.48 11.92 -0.01
CA LYS A 6 -2.70 12.40 0.66
C LYS A 6 -2.40 13.06 2.02
N VAL A 7 -1.45 12.52 2.79
CA VAL A 7 -1.00 13.12 4.07
C VAL A 7 -0.25 14.44 3.83
N PHE A 8 0.69 14.47 2.88
CA PHE A 8 1.47 15.68 2.57
C PHE A 8 0.60 16.81 1.98
N ASP A 9 -0.43 16.46 1.22
CA ASP A 9 -1.41 17.39 0.66
C ASP A 9 -2.47 17.84 1.69
N LYS A 10 -2.42 17.33 2.93
CA LYS A 10 -3.39 17.59 4.00
C LYS A 10 -4.83 17.18 3.67
N THR A 11 -4.98 16.09 2.93
CA THR A 11 -6.28 15.51 2.56
C THR A 11 -6.35 14.01 2.94
N PRO A 12 -6.17 13.64 4.22
CA PRO A 12 -6.32 12.25 4.65
C PRO A 12 -7.77 11.78 4.47
N ASP A 13 -7.94 10.50 4.14
CA ASP A 13 -9.24 9.85 3.97
C ASP A 13 -9.25 8.46 4.63
N GLU A 14 -10.35 7.73 4.46
CA GLU A 14 -10.54 6.41 5.06
C GLU A 14 -9.44 5.42 4.66
N ASP A 15 -8.90 5.50 3.44
CA ASP A 15 -7.78 4.63 3.04
C ASP A 15 -6.52 4.94 3.84
N VAL A 16 -6.28 6.22 4.14
CA VAL A 16 -5.18 6.65 5.01
C VAL A 16 -5.41 6.14 6.43
N HIS A 17 -6.63 6.27 6.97
CA HIS A 17 -7.00 5.72 8.28
C HIS A 17 -6.72 4.21 8.36
N LEU A 18 -7.25 3.44 7.41
CA LEU A 18 -7.07 1.99 7.35
C LEU A 18 -5.59 1.59 7.22
N GLN A 19 -4.82 2.37 6.46
CA GLN A 19 -3.39 2.15 6.34
C GLN A 19 -2.66 2.33 7.67
N PHE A 20 -3.03 3.34 8.47
CA PHE A 20 -2.41 3.62 9.76
C PHE A 20 -2.99 2.80 10.92
N GLN A 21 -4.19 2.23 10.78
CA GLN A 21 -4.87 1.43 11.80
C GLN A 21 -4.04 0.24 12.31
N LYS A 22 -3.16 -0.31 11.46
CA LYS A 22 -2.29 -1.45 11.81
C LYS A 22 -1.08 -1.08 12.70
N PHE A 23 -0.80 0.20 12.92
CA PHE A 23 0.34 0.65 13.71
C PHE A 23 -0.06 0.95 15.16
N SER A 24 0.80 0.54 16.09
CA SER A 24 0.77 0.98 17.49
C SER A 24 1.54 2.30 17.66
N ARG A 25 1.52 2.88 18.86
CA ARG A 25 2.50 3.92 19.23
C ARG A 25 3.93 3.43 19.01
N GLY A 26 4.81 4.31 18.56
CA GLY A 26 6.23 4.05 18.37
C GLY A 26 6.79 4.50 17.02
N GLU A 27 8.04 4.11 16.76
CA GLU A 27 8.79 4.44 15.54
C GLU A 27 8.82 3.25 14.57
N PHE A 28 8.46 3.51 13.32
CA PHE A 28 8.51 2.55 12.22
C PHE A 28 9.39 3.14 11.11
N ARG A 29 10.69 2.88 11.20
CA ARG A 29 11.69 3.39 10.26
C ARG A 29 11.70 2.61 8.96
N ASN A 30 11.97 3.29 7.85
CA ASN A 30 12.04 2.75 6.50
C ASN A 30 10.81 1.89 6.16
N ARG A 31 9.63 2.32 6.63
CA ARG A 31 8.43 1.48 6.63
C ARG A 31 7.81 1.39 5.25
N ALA A 32 7.72 2.53 4.57
CA ALA A 32 7.27 2.59 3.20
C ALA A 32 8.44 3.07 2.33
N MET A 33 8.93 2.20 1.45
CA MET A 33 10.06 2.51 0.57
C MET A 33 9.60 2.50 -0.88
N ILE A 34 10.16 3.41 -1.68
CA ILE A 34 9.93 3.55 -3.12
C ILE A 34 11.29 3.62 -3.80
N LYS A 35 11.44 2.86 -4.87
CA LYS A 35 12.52 2.98 -5.85
C LYS A 35 11.89 3.17 -7.22
N ALA A 36 12.02 4.36 -7.79
CA ALA A 36 11.48 4.69 -9.10
C ALA A 36 12.62 4.92 -10.10
N LYS A 37 12.51 4.33 -11.29
CA LYS A 37 13.47 4.49 -12.37
C LYS A 37 12.77 4.84 -13.67
N LYS A 38 13.24 5.85 -14.38
CA LYS A 38 12.81 6.19 -15.74
C LYS A 38 13.81 5.61 -16.76
N VAL A 39 13.30 4.91 -17.76
CA VAL A 39 14.07 4.41 -18.90
C VAL A 39 13.29 4.71 -20.18
N LYS A 40 13.84 5.61 -21.00
CA LYS A 40 13.13 6.16 -22.17
C LYS A 40 11.76 6.71 -21.74
N ASN A 41 10.67 6.16 -22.27
CA ASN A 41 9.30 6.57 -21.99
C ASN A 41 8.62 5.72 -20.90
N ASN A 42 9.33 4.77 -20.28
CA ASN A 42 8.78 3.87 -19.28
C ASN A 42 9.33 4.19 -17.89
N TYR A 43 8.49 3.99 -16.90
CA TYR A 43 8.77 4.08 -15.48
C TYR A 43 8.69 2.69 -14.86
N THR A 44 9.62 2.39 -13.97
CA THR A 44 9.54 1.23 -13.07
C THR A 44 9.46 1.76 -11.66
N ILE A 45 8.40 1.44 -10.94
CA ILE A 45 8.16 1.84 -9.56
C ILE A 45 8.14 0.57 -8.71
N SER A 46 9.12 0.44 -7.84
CA SER A 46 9.33 -0.69 -6.95
C SER A 46 9.10 -0.23 -5.52
N THR A 47 8.25 -0.94 -4.76
CA THR A 47 7.88 -0.52 -3.40
C THR A 47 7.86 -1.66 -2.40
N THR A 48 7.80 -1.32 -1.11
CA THR A 48 7.39 -2.24 -0.05
C THR A 48 5.89 -2.56 -0.13
N SER A 49 5.42 -3.46 0.73
CA SER A 49 4.03 -3.96 0.76
C SER A 49 2.97 -2.91 1.07
N GLU A 50 3.36 -1.78 1.64
CA GLU A 50 2.48 -0.69 2.09
C GLU A 50 1.64 -0.11 0.95
N PHE A 51 2.08 -0.24 -0.30
CA PHE A 51 1.42 0.28 -1.49
C PHE A 51 0.68 -0.80 -2.31
N ALA A 52 0.63 -2.06 -1.83
CA ALA A 52 0.11 -3.18 -2.62
C ALA A 52 -1.34 -2.97 -3.06
N ASN A 53 -2.25 -2.71 -2.12
CA ASN A 53 -3.67 -2.50 -2.42
C ASN A 53 -3.89 -1.31 -3.35
N GLU A 54 -3.08 -0.25 -3.17
CA GLU A 54 -3.18 0.95 -3.98
C GLU A 54 -2.73 0.70 -5.43
N PHE A 55 -1.64 -0.04 -5.64
CA PHE A 55 -1.25 -0.45 -6.99
C PHE A 55 -2.28 -1.36 -7.64
N VAL A 56 -2.86 -2.30 -6.89
CA VAL A 56 -3.94 -3.16 -7.40
C VAL A 56 -5.12 -2.30 -7.84
N GLY A 57 -5.57 -1.35 -7.00
CA GLY A 57 -6.65 -0.43 -7.34
C GLY A 57 -6.33 0.40 -8.59
N LEU A 58 -5.15 1.02 -8.63
CA LEU A 58 -4.72 1.87 -9.72
C LEU A 58 -4.67 1.15 -11.08
N VAL A 59 -4.15 -0.09 -11.11
CA VAL A 59 -4.06 -0.85 -12.37
C VAL A 59 -5.42 -1.44 -12.73
N ALA A 60 -6.26 -1.78 -11.73
CA ALA A 60 -7.63 -2.23 -11.97
C ALA A 60 -8.51 -1.11 -12.54
N GLU A 61 -8.35 0.14 -12.10
CA GLU A 61 -9.05 1.30 -12.67
C GLU A 61 -8.76 1.46 -14.15
N LYS A 62 -7.49 1.28 -14.55
CA LYS A 62 -7.09 1.31 -15.96
C LYS A 62 -7.62 0.15 -16.78
N LEU A 63 -7.70 -1.04 -16.18
CA LEU A 63 -8.24 -2.22 -16.82
C LEU A 63 -9.75 -2.08 -17.09
N GLY A 64 -10.49 -1.41 -16.20
CA GLY A 64 -11.92 -1.14 -16.37
C GLY A 64 -12.74 -2.43 -16.51
N ASN A 65 -13.44 -2.59 -17.64
CA ASN A 65 -14.23 -3.79 -17.93
C ASN A 65 -13.45 -4.86 -18.70
N GLU A 66 -12.24 -4.56 -19.17
CA GLU A 66 -11.42 -5.55 -19.86
C GLU A 66 -11.00 -6.66 -18.90
N LYS A 67 -10.81 -7.87 -19.45
CA LYS A 67 -10.34 -9.01 -18.67
C LYS A 67 -8.86 -9.24 -18.91
N THR A 68 -8.17 -9.61 -17.84
CA THR A 68 -6.79 -10.10 -17.92
C THR A 68 -6.66 -11.32 -17.02
N LYS A 69 -5.63 -12.13 -17.29
CA LYS A 69 -5.18 -13.13 -16.34
C LYS A 69 -4.67 -12.42 -15.08
N VAL A 70 -5.27 -12.74 -13.93
CA VAL A 70 -4.88 -12.27 -12.61
C VAL A 70 -4.31 -13.44 -11.83
N THR A 71 -3.12 -13.23 -11.27
CA THR A 71 -2.43 -14.21 -10.44
C THR A 71 -2.06 -13.62 -9.09
N GLY A 72 -1.91 -14.45 -8.06
CA GLY A 72 -1.35 -14.02 -6.78
C GLY A 72 -2.17 -14.51 -5.61
N ALA A 73 -2.37 -13.66 -4.60
CA ALA A 73 -3.17 -14.04 -3.45
C ALA A 73 -3.92 -12.88 -2.78
N ILE A 74 -5.08 -13.20 -2.24
CA ILE A 74 -5.85 -12.36 -1.31
C ILE A 74 -5.61 -12.88 0.11
N ILE A 75 -5.22 -12.01 1.03
CA ILE A 75 -4.76 -12.40 2.37
C ILE A 75 -5.59 -11.70 3.43
N SER A 76 -6.22 -12.49 4.31
CA SER A 76 -7.12 -12.01 5.36
C SER A 76 -6.94 -12.78 6.66
N THR A 77 -7.34 -12.18 7.78
CA THR A 77 -7.57 -12.87 9.06
C THR A 77 -9.00 -13.38 9.19
N THR A 78 -9.96 -12.81 8.46
CA THR A 78 -11.36 -13.26 8.38
C THR A 78 -11.55 -14.29 7.26
N ASP A 79 -12.59 -15.12 7.34
CA ASP A 79 -12.88 -16.08 6.27
C ASP A 79 -13.65 -15.42 5.12
N LEU A 80 -13.06 -15.45 3.92
CA LEU A 80 -13.65 -14.95 2.68
C LEU A 80 -14.14 -16.09 1.77
N GLY A 81 -14.09 -17.36 2.20
CA GLY A 81 -14.24 -18.50 1.28
C GLY A 81 -15.58 -18.59 0.54
N LYS A 82 -16.64 -17.94 1.05
CA LYS A 82 -17.95 -17.84 0.37
C LYS A 82 -18.10 -16.58 -0.48
N GLU A 83 -17.18 -15.63 -0.34
CA GLU A 83 -17.27 -14.29 -0.88
C GLU A 83 -16.34 -14.06 -2.08
N ILE A 84 -15.31 -14.89 -2.20
CA ILE A 84 -14.35 -14.85 -3.30
C ILE A 84 -14.20 -16.23 -3.91
N ASP A 85 -13.99 -16.24 -5.21
CA ASP A 85 -13.66 -17.43 -5.98
C ASP A 85 -12.13 -17.54 -6.10
N PHE A 86 -11.58 -18.72 -5.79
CA PHE A 86 -10.15 -18.95 -5.62
C PHE A 86 -9.75 -20.38 -5.98
N GLN A 87 -8.50 -20.57 -6.39
CA GLN A 87 -7.97 -21.87 -6.79
C GLN A 87 -7.67 -22.77 -5.59
N ASN A 88 -6.99 -22.24 -4.56
CA ASN A 88 -6.79 -22.94 -3.29
C ASN A 88 -6.65 -21.97 -2.11
N LYS A 89 -6.84 -22.50 -0.90
CA LYS A 89 -6.73 -21.78 0.38
C LYS A 89 -5.59 -22.37 1.19
N LYS A 90 -4.62 -21.54 1.57
CA LYS A 90 -3.59 -21.86 2.57
C LYS A 90 -3.94 -21.15 3.87
N GLN A 91 -3.71 -21.80 5.01
CA GLN A 91 -3.94 -21.21 6.32
C GLN A 91 -2.77 -21.45 7.25
N PHE A 92 -2.32 -20.40 7.93
CA PHE A 92 -1.23 -20.47 8.91
C PHE A 92 -1.44 -19.42 10.00
N MET A 93 -1.44 -19.85 11.27
CA MET A 93 -1.58 -18.96 12.44
C MET A 93 -2.74 -17.95 12.33
N GLY A 94 -3.92 -18.40 11.87
CA GLY A 94 -5.11 -17.56 11.69
C GLY A 94 -5.13 -16.71 10.41
N ILE A 95 -3.99 -16.58 9.72
CA ILE A 95 -3.89 -15.92 8.40
C ILE A 95 -4.37 -16.90 7.33
N LYS A 96 -5.31 -16.45 6.50
CA LYS A 96 -5.87 -17.19 5.36
C LYS A 96 -5.37 -16.53 4.08
N GLN A 97 -4.80 -17.33 3.20
CA GLN A 97 -4.28 -16.92 1.91
C GLN A 97 -5.05 -17.66 0.81
N TYR A 98 -5.82 -16.91 0.03
CA TYR A 98 -6.62 -17.39 -1.08
C TYR A 98 -5.85 -17.15 -2.37
N VAL A 99 -5.42 -18.21 -3.05
CA VAL A 99 -4.64 -18.10 -4.28
C VAL A 99 -5.58 -17.85 -5.45
N ILE A 100 -5.25 -16.83 -6.23
CA ILE A 100 -5.98 -16.41 -7.41
C ILE A 100 -5.14 -16.78 -8.63
N ASP A 101 -5.74 -17.50 -9.58
CA ASP A 101 -5.21 -17.76 -10.92
C ASP A 101 -6.40 -17.90 -11.86
N LYS A 102 -6.94 -16.75 -12.30
CA LYS A 102 -8.13 -16.71 -13.15
C LYS A 102 -8.20 -15.40 -13.94
N GLU A 103 -9.12 -15.33 -14.90
CA GLU A 103 -9.46 -14.06 -15.54
C GLU A 103 -10.37 -13.22 -14.66
N MET A 104 -10.06 -11.93 -14.53
CA MET A 104 -10.89 -10.97 -13.81
C MET A 104 -10.93 -9.64 -14.56
N GLY A 105 -12.03 -8.91 -14.38
CA GLY A 105 -12.15 -7.52 -14.83
C GLY A 105 -11.62 -6.53 -13.81
N GLY A 106 -11.23 -5.33 -14.26
CA GLY A 106 -10.80 -4.24 -13.37
C GLY A 106 -11.88 -3.85 -12.35
N ASN A 107 -13.12 -3.70 -12.81
CA ASN A 107 -14.26 -3.39 -11.94
C ASN A 107 -14.57 -4.50 -10.92
N GLU A 108 -14.34 -5.77 -11.26
CA GLU A 108 -14.46 -6.89 -10.31
C GLU A 108 -13.43 -6.74 -9.18
N ILE A 109 -12.17 -6.44 -9.53
CA ILE A 109 -11.09 -6.24 -8.55
C ILE A 109 -11.38 -5.02 -7.65
N ILE A 110 -11.83 -3.91 -8.24
CA ILE A 110 -12.21 -2.70 -7.48
C ILE A 110 -13.35 -3.00 -6.49
N ASN A 111 -14.36 -3.75 -6.91
CA ASN A 111 -15.46 -4.14 -6.05
C ASN A 111 -14.98 -5.00 -4.87
N LEU A 112 -14.03 -5.91 -5.09
CA LEU A 112 -13.42 -6.69 -4.01
C LEU A 112 -12.65 -5.80 -3.02
N ILE A 113 -11.86 -4.83 -3.50
CA ILE A 113 -11.13 -3.89 -2.64
C ILE A 113 -12.10 -3.08 -1.77
N LYS A 114 -13.17 -2.53 -2.39
CA LYS A 114 -14.18 -1.75 -1.67
C LYS A 114 -14.97 -2.58 -0.67
N LYS A 115 -15.29 -3.83 -1.01
CA LYS A 115 -16.00 -4.76 -0.13
C LYS A 115 -15.13 -5.22 1.05
N PHE A 116 -13.82 -5.34 0.83
CA PHE A 116 -12.87 -5.85 1.82
C PHE A 116 -11.66 -4.92 2.02
N PRO A 117 -11.87 -3.68 2.51
CA PRO A 117 -10.83 -2.67 2.50
C PRO A 117 -9.67 -2.96 3.48
N LYS A 118 -9.90 -3.82 4.48
CA LYS A 118 -8.88 -4.30 5.44
C LYS A 118 -8.06 -5.49 4.93
N VAL A 119 -8.42 -6.07 3.78
CA VAL A 119 -7.78 -7.27 3.22
C VAL A 119 -6.57 -6.86 2.38
N PHE A 120 -5.53 -7.69 2.41
CA PHE A 120 -4.31 -7.45 1.64
C PHE A 120 -4.39 -8.14 0.27
N PHE A 121 -4.34 -7.35 -0.80
CA PHE A 121 -4.43 -7.81 -2.18
C PHE A 121 -3.02 -7.89 -2.79
N ALA A 122 -2.47 -9.09 -2.85
CA ALA A 122 -1.18 -9.39 -3.49
C ALA A 122 -1.41 -9.94 -4.90
N LEU A 123 -2.04 -9.13 -5.76
CA LEU A 123 -2.42 -9.51 -7.12
C LEU A 123 -1.43 -8.96 -8.14
N SER A 124 -1.13 -9.78 -9.15
CA SER A 124 -0.27 -9.46 -10.29
C SER A 124 -1.06 -9.65 -11.58
N PHE A 125 -1.08 -8.61 -12.41
CA PHE A 125 -1.83 -8.56 -13.66
C PHE A 125 -1.36 -7.35 -14.50
N SER A 126 -1.88 -7.25 -15.72
CA SER A 126 -1.55 -6.17 -16.65
C SER A 126 -2.82 -5.44 -17.11
N ALA A 127 -2.67 -4.17 -17.48
CA ALA A 127 -3.72 -3.36 -18.10
C ALA A 127 -3.09 -2.57 -19.27
N GLY A 128 -3.29 -3.05 -20.50
CA GLY A 128 -2.58 -2.52 -21.66
C GLY A 128 -1.05 -2.61 -21.50
N GLY A 129 -0.37 -1.46 -21.53
CA GLY A 129 1.09 -1.36 -21.36
C GLY A 129 1.57 -1.43 -19.90
N ASP A 130 0.66 -1.38 -18.93
CA ASP A 130 1.01 -1.38 -17.51
C ASP A 130 1.09 -2.82 -16.97
N VAL A 131 2.15 -3.13 -16.24
CA VAL A 131 2.41 -4.48 -15.71
C VAL A 131 2.68 -4.39 -14.21
N LEU A 132 1.78 -4.95 -13.40
CA LEU A 132 1.90 -5.04 -11.96
C LEU A 132 2.34 -6.43 -11.53
N LYS A 133 3.39 -6.48 -10.72
CA LYS A 133 3.87 -7.70 -10.05
C LYS A 133 3.94 -7.47 -8.55
N ILE A 134 3.28 -8.31 -7.79
CA ILE A 134 3.30 -8.29 -6.31
C ILE A 134 3.65 -9.70 -5.81
N LYS A 135 4.53 -9.79 -4.81
CA LYS A 135 4.86 -11.07 -4.17
C LYS A 135 3.62 -11.64 -3.47
N ALA A 136 3.17 -12.83 -3.89
CA ALA A 136 1.98 -13.53 -3.38
C ALA A 136 2.19 -14.15 -1.98
N LYS A 137 2.53 -13.32 -0.99
CA LYS A 137 2.77 -13.73 0.40
C LYS A 137 2.35 -12.62 1.36
N ALA A 138 2.09 -12.98 2.62
CA ALA A 138 1.80 -11.98 3.65
C ALA A 138 3.00 -11.03 3.83
N PRO A 139 2.76 -9.72 4.03
CA PRO A 139 3.82 -8.80 4.40
C PRO A 139 4.42 -9.23 5.73
N LYS A 140 5.75 -9.20 5.84
CA LYS A 140 6.41 -9.51 7.11
C LYS A 140 6.22 -8.34 8.07
N SER A 141 5.64 -8.59 9.24
CA SER A 141 5.49 -7.59 10.30
C SER A 141 6.79 -7.25 11.04
N ALA A 142 7.90 -7.90 10.68
CA ALA A 142 9.13 -7.76 11.44
C ALA A 142 9.64 -6.31 11.36
N LYS A 143 9.76 -5.68 12.53
CA LYS A 143 10.70 -4.57 12.72
C LYS A 143 12.04 -5.01 12.13
N PRO A 144 12.73 -4.16 11.34
CA PRO A 144 14.01 -4.53 10.77
C PRO A 144 14.94 -4.98 11.90
N LYS A 145 15.68 -6.09 11.69
CA LYS A 145 16.56 -6.66 12.72
C LYS A 145 17.63 -5.67 13.17
N ASN A 146 18.03 -4.75 12.27
CA ASN A 146 18.86 -3.59 12.54
C ASN A 146 18.09 -2.32 12.16
N LYS A 147 18.16 -1.27 12.99
CA LYS A 147 17.50 0.02 12.72
C LYS A 147 18.02 0.71 11.44
N ASP A 148 19.18 0.29 10.94
CA ASP A 148 19.89 0.96 9.84
C ASP A 148 19.80 0.23 8.49
N GLU A 149 19.26 -1.00 8.44
CA GLU A 149 19.11 -1.72 7.18
C GLU A 149 17.72 -1.45 6.57
N ALA A 150 17.69 -0.61 5.53
CA ALA A 150 16.47 -0.32 4.79
C ALA A 150 16.00 -1.58 4.03
N PRO A 151 14.70 -1.94 4.10
CA PRO A 151 14.20 -3.09 3.36
C PRO A 151 14.29 -2.82 1.86
N ASN A 152 14.67 -3.85 1.09
CA ASN A 152 14.63 -3.79 -0.38
C ASN A 152 13.18 -3.54 -0.85
N PRO A 153 12.90 -2.45 -1.59
CA PRO A 153 11.54 -2.13 -2.05
C PRO A 153 11.14 -2.98 -3.26
N ASP A 154 11.24 -4.30 -3.19
CA ASP A 154 10.96 -5.22 -4.31
C ASP A 154 9.68 -6.05 -4.11
N PHE A 155 8.85 -5.67 -3.14
CA PHE A 155 7.62 -6.40 -2.82
C PHE A 155 6.55 -6.19 -3.89
N CYS A 156 6.37 -4.94 -4.30
CA CYS A 156 5.53 -4.57 -5.44
C CYS A 156 6.41 -3.96 -6.54
N LYS A 157 6.05 -4.19 -7.79
CA LYS A 157 6.72 -3.62 -8.96
C LYS A 157 5.69 -3.29 -10.03
N LEU A 158 5.57 -2.01 -10.36
CA LEU A 158 4.77 -1.52 -11.47
C LEU A 158 5.70 -1.03 -12.58
N THR A 159 5.50 -1.54 -13.80
CA THR A 159 6.06 -0.95 -15.02
C THR A 159 4.94 -0.21 -15.74
N THR A 160 5.14 1.05 -16.09
CA THR A 160 4.12 1.89 -16.73
C THR A 160 4.74 2.93 -17.64
N SER A 161 4.05 3.33 -18.71
CA SER A 161 4.41 4.53 -19.51
C SER A 161 3.69 5.80 -19.04
N ASP A 162 2.79 5.68 -18.06
CA ASP A 162 2.00 6.80 -17.54
C ASP A 162 2.82 7.61 -16.54
N GLU A 163 3.24 8.78 -17.02
CA GLU A 163 4.00 9.73 -16.24
C GLU A 163 3.23 10.27 -15.03
N LYS A 164 1.89 10.36 -15.08
CA LYS A 164 1.10 10.86 -13.95
C LYS A 164 1.22 9.94 -12.75
N ILE A 165 1.27 8.63 -12.99
CA ILE A 165 1.52 7.64 -11.93
C ILE A 165 2.89 7.89 -11.34
N ALA A 166 3.94 7.92 -12.15
CA ALA A 166 5.32 8.10 -11.67
C ALA A 166 5.50 9.39 -10.85
N LYS A 167 4.96 10.51 -11.35
CA LYS A 167 4.98 11.81 -10.66
C LYS A 167 4.20 11.81 -9.35
N SER A 168 3.18 10.95 -9.21
CA SER A 168 2.47 10.83 -7.95
C SER A 168 3.30 10.18 -6.83
N PHE A 169 4.35 9.41 -7.18
CA PHE A 169 5.28 8.80 -6.21
C PHE A 169 6.56 9.63 -6.01
N VAL A 170 6.97 10.41 -7.02
CA VAL A 170 8.15 11.28 -7.02
C VAL A 170 7.72 12.70 -7.40
N TRP A 171 7.10 13.41 -6.46
CA TRP A 171 6.50 14.73 -6.72
C TRP A 171 7.50 15.89 -6.63
N GLU A 172 8.64 15.66 -5.99
CA GLU A 172 9.69 16.67 -5.78
C GLU A 172 10.41 17.03 -7.09
N LYS A 173 10.44 16.10 -8.04
CA LYS A 173 11.10 16.29 -9.32
C LYS A 173 10.34 15.56 -10.43
N ALA A 174 9.66 16.33 -11.27
CA ALA A 174 8.86 15.83 -12.39
C ALA A 174 9.65 14.98 -13.38
N ASP A 175 10.91 15.32 -13.65
CA ASP A 175 11.81 14.57 -14.54
C ASP A 175 12.99 14.01 -13.73
N PHE A 176 13.03 12.69 -13.57
CA PHE A 176 14.05 11.98 -12.81
C PHE A 176 14.53 10.75 -13.58
N LYS A 177 15.79 10.35 -13.40
CA LYS A 177 16.29 9.05 -13.90
C LYS A 177 16.16 7.97 -12.83
N LEU A 178 16.55 8.29 -11.60
CA LEU A 178 16.47 7.39 -10.44
C LEU A 178 16.03 8.18 -9.20
N ALA A 179 15.06 7.64 -8.47
CA ALA A 179 14.62 8.14 -7.17
C ALA A 179 14.58 6.99 -6.17
N GLU A 180 15.20 7.18 -5.01
CA GLU A 180 15.12 6.27 -3.87
C GLU A 180 14.53 7.05 -2.69
N ILE A 181 13.38 6.61 -2.20
CA ILE A 181 12.57 7.37 -1.25
C ILE A 181 12.14 6.46 -0.10
N GLY A 182 12.42 6.91 1.12
CA GLY A 182 12.04 6.22 2.35
C GLY A 182 11.11 7.07 3.21
N HIS A 183 10.23 6.39 3.92
CA HIS A 183 9.31 7.01 4.86
C HIS A 183 9.40 6.35 6.22
N ASP A 184 9.68 7.18 7.22
CA ASP A 184 9.60 6.81 8.62
C ASP A 184 8.24 7.26 9.17
N PHE A 185 7.54 6.37 9.86
CA PHE A 185 6.29 6.72 10.56
C PHE A 185 6.56 6.82 12.05
N PHE A 186 6.18 7.96 12.64
CA PHE A 186 6.21 8.20 14.07
C PHE A 186 4.76 8.30 14.53
N ILE A 187 4.33 7.34 15.33
CA ILE A 187 2.98 7.32 15.92
C ILE A 187 3.10 7.73 17.38
N ASP A 188 2.71 8.96 17.68
CA ASP A 188 2.90 9.57 18.99
C ASP A 188 1.73 9.21 19.92
N GLU A 189 0.51 9.27 19.39
CA GLU A 189 -0.75 9.10 20.14
C GLU A 189 -1.77 8.26 19.35
N ILE A 190 -2.63 7.56 20.10
CA ILE A 190 -3.86 6.96 19.58
C ILE A 190 -5.01 7.80 20.14
N VAL A 191 -5.73 8.48 19.26
CA VAL A 191 -6.84 9.35 19.61
C VAL A 191 -8.12 8.52 19.54
N ILE A 192 -8.88 8.47 20.63
CA ILE A 192 -10.21 7.85 20.69
C ILE A 192 -11.23 8.97 20.47
N PRO A 193 -11.95 9.00 19.33
CA PRO A 193 -12.99 9.98 19.06
C PRO A 193 -14.07 10.00 20.15
N ASP A 194 -14.64 11.18 20.41
CA ASP A 194 -15.64 11.37 21.46
C ASP A 194 -16.87 10.47 21.27
N GLU A 195 -17.26 10.20 20.01
CA GLU A 195 -18.42 9.40 19.64
C GLU A 195 -18.31 7.94 20.11
N ILE A 196 -17.09 7.46 20.38
CA ILE A 196 -16.82 6.07 20.77
C ILE A 196 -16.17 5.95 22.15
N LYS A 197 -16.00 7.06 22.89
CA LYS A 197 -15.37 7.04 24.23
C LYS A 197 -16.09 6.14 25.23
N ASN A 198 -17.41 5.99 25.08
CA ASN A 198 -18.24 5.16 25.93
C ASN A 198 -18.53 3.77 25.33
N GLU A 199 -17.95 3.44 24.17
CA GLU A 199 -18.08 2.13 23.56
C GLU A 199 -17.38 1.07 24.42
N LYS A 200 -18.07 -0.05 24.67
CA LYS A 200 -17.57 -1.16 25.48
C LYS A 200 -16.90 -2.23 24.62
N ASP A 201 -17.20 -2.28 23.33
CA ASP A 201 -16.51 -3.16 22.41
C ASP A 201 -15.12 -2.62 22.05
N PHE A 202 -14.10 -3.20 22.69
CA PHE A 202 -12.70 -2.87 22.45
C PHE A 202 -12.26 -3.04 20.99
N ALA A 203 -12.89 -3.95 20.23
CA ALA A 203 -12.58 -4.10 18.81
C ALA A 203 -13.05 -2.86 18.04
N VAL A 204 -14.27 -2.41 18.30
CA VAL A 204 -14.83 -1.19 17.69
C VAL A 204 -14.01 0.04 18.07
N VAL A 205 -13.63 0.19 19.35
CA VAL A 205 -12.78 1.29 19.82
C VAL A 205 -11.45 1.28 19.08
N ARG A 206 -10.78 0.13 19.00
CA ARG A 206 -9.47 0.01 18.32
C ARG A 206 -9.54 0.34 16.84
N GLU A 207 -10.61 -0.11 16.18
CA GLU A 207 -10.81 0.13 14.76
C GLU A 207 -11.02 1.60 14.48
N LYS A 208 -11.93 2.26 15.20
CA LYS A 208 -12.29 3.66 14.96
C LYS A 208 -11.32 4.67 15.58
N SER A 209 -10.36 4.23 16.40
CA SER A 209 -9.32 5.13 16.93
C SER A 209 -8.41 5.66 15.83
N LEU A 210 -8.06 6.94 15.89
CA LEU A 210 -7.15 7.59 14.94
C LEU A 210 -5.70 7.49 15.43
N ARG A 211 -4.75 7.44 14.51
CA ARG A 211 -3.31 7.50 14.82
C ARG A 211 -2.86 8.91 14.56
N LYS A 212 -2.24 9.52 15.56
CA LYS A 212 -1.70 10.87 15.46
C LYS A 212 -0.19 10.83 15.53
N GLY A 213 0.45 11.55 14.61
CA GLY A 213 1.90 11.64 14.59
C GLY A 213 2.42 12.31 13.32
N ARG A 214 3.52 11.78 12.77
CA ARG A 214 4.19 12.36 11.61
C ARG A 214 4.85 11.33 10.69
N ILE A 215 4.95 11.69 9.42
CA ILE A 215 5.74 10.98 8.41
C ILE A 215 6.98 11.82 8.11
N VAL A 216 8.16 11.21 8.21
CA VAL A 216 9.41 11.81 7.71
C VAL A 216 9.75 11.14 6.38
N ARG A 217 9.72 11.92 5.30
CA ARG A 217 10.06 11.49 3.95
C ARG A 217 11.49 11.91 3.63
N LYS A 218 12.31 10.94 3.21
CA LYS A 218 13.70 11.15 2.78
C LYS A 218 13.80 10.69 1.33
N ALA A 219 14.22 11.55 0.43
CA ALA A 219 14.33 11.22 -0.99
C ALA A 219 15.73 11.54 -1.52
N VAL A 220 16.32 10.60 -2.25
CA VAL A 220 17.53 10.78 -3.05
C VAL A 220 17.14 10.67 -4.51
N ILE A 221 17.11 11.79 -5.22
CA ILE A 221 16.64 11.88 -6.61
C ILE A 221 17.77 12.39 -7.49
N ASP A 222 18.26 11.56 -8.40
CA ASP A 222 19.43 11.84 -9.24
C ASP A 222 20.63 12.39 -8.44
N GLY A 223 20.87 11.82 -7.26
CA GLY A 223 21.96 12.20 -6.35
C GLY A 223 21.67 13.41 -5.46
N LYS A 224 20.51 14.07 -5.58
CA LYS A 224 20.11 15.16 -4.68
C LYS A 224 19.27 14.62 -3.54
N GLU A 225 19.69 14.92 -2.32
CA GLU A 225 18.96 14.55 -1.10
C GLU A 225 17.95 15.63 -0.70
N THR A 226 16.78 15.18 -0.26
CA THR A 226 15.73 16.03 0.31
C THR A 226 15.10 15.33 1.50
N LYS A 227 14.62 16.12 2.45
CA LYS A 227 13.95 15.61 3.64
C LYS A 227 12.78 16.53 3.98
N GLU A 228 11.60 15.95 4.08
CA GLU A 228 10.37 16.66 4.40
C GLU A 228 9.61 15.91 5.51
N GLU A 229 8.72 16.63 6.19
CA GLU A 229 7.91 16.10 7.27
C GLU A 229 6.48 16.58 7.15
N ALA A 230 5.53 15.68 7.38
CA ALA A 230 4.10 16.00 7.46
C ALA A 230 3.49 15.38 8.72
N LYS A 231 2.75 16.19 9.48
CA LYS A 231 1.93 15.71 10.60
C LYS A 231 0.61 15.15 10.08
N PHE A 232 0.06 14.17 10.77
CA PHE A 232 -1.23 13.58 10.43
C PHE A 232 -2.01 13.13 11.67
N GLU A 233 -3.31 13.03 11.50
CA GLU A 233 -4.25 12.35 12.39
C GLU A 233 -5.18 11.53 11.48
N ALA A 234 -4.99 10.21 11.46
CA ALA A 234 -5.69 9.28 10.60
C ALA A 234 -5.81 7.91 11.26
#